data_AF-A0A7C2K4K3-F1
#
_entry.id   AF-A0A7C2K4K3-F1
#
_cell.length_a   1.000
_cell.length_b   1.000
_cell.length_c   1.000
_cell.angle_alpha   90.00
_cell.angle_beta   90.00
_cell.angle_gamma   90.00
#
_symmetry.space_group_name_H-M   'P 1'
#
loop_
_entity.id
_entity.type
_entity.pdbx_description
1 polymer ?
#
loop_
_entity_poly.entity_id
_entity_poly.type
_entity_poly.pdbx_seq_one_letter_code
_entity_poly.pdbx_strand_id
1 'polypeptide(L)'
;MTFLLKIVVSYYIFIPMDNTQFDHLRAYGVVYNSLRAGVKAEWILNFRGGSFLLDDTKVVRELLSITGVSYEVIPEENVVELQERSKSENFEFVILENAPRVGVYAPPYYEPWDDPVIMVL
;
A
#
# COMPACT_ATOMS: atom_id res chain seq x y z
N MET A 1 -3.74 30.86 -33.32
CA MET A 1 -4.21 30.34 -32.02
C MET A 1 -3.67 28.93 -31.87
N THR A 2 -2.47 28.77 -31.33
CA THR A 2 -1.84 27.45 -31.21
C THR A 2 -2.38 26.77 -29.95
N PHE A 3 -3.24 25.77 -30.12
CA PHE A 3 -3.68 24.93 -29.01
C PHE A 3 -2.52 24.02 -28.61
N LEU A 4 -1.97 24.23 -27.40
CA LEU A 4 -1.05 23.30 -26.77
C LEU A 4 -1.85 22.12 -26.23
N LEU A 5 -1.71 20.96 -26.88
CA LEU A 5 -2.24 19.71 -26.34
C LEU A 5 -1.41 19.34 -25.11
N LYS A 6 -1.96 19.51 -23.92
CA LYS A 6 -1.33 19.08 -22.67
C LYS A 6 -1.55 17.57 -22.55
N ILE A 7 -0.53 16.77 -22.82
CA ILE A 7 -0.55 15.35 -22.50
C ILE A 7 -0.48 15.25 -20.98
N VAL A 8 -1.52 14.70 -20.36
CA VAL A 8 -1.54 14.39 -18.92
C VAL A 8 -1.03 12.97 -18.78
N VAL A 9 0.15 12.81 -18.21
CA VAL A 9 0.70 11.50 -17.83
C VAL A 9 0.38 11.30 -16.36
N SER A 10 -0.26 10.19 -16.03
CA SER A 10 -0.52 9.78 -14.64
C SER A 10 0.59 8.85 -14.15
N TYR A 11 0.94 8.99 -12.87
CA TYR A 11 1.95 8.18 -12.21
C TYR A 11 1.37 7.56 -10.93
N TYR A 12 1.93 6.41 -10.58
CA TYR A 12 1.59 5.66 -9.39
C TYR A 12 2.85 5.41 -8.55
N ILE A 13 2.64 5.33 -7.25
CA ILE A 13 3.62 4.82 -6.30
C ILE A 13 3.41 3.32 -6.16
N PHE A 14 4.41 2.55 -6.56
CA PHE A 14 4.48 1.12 -6.36
C PHE A 14 5.39 0.80 -5.18
N ILE A 15 4.87 0.10 -4.18
CA ILE A 15 5.60 -0.32 -2.98
C ILE A 15 5.78 -1.84 -3.03
N PRO A 16 6.99 -2.34 -3.39
CA PRO A 16 7.25 -3.78 -3.34
C PRO A 16 7.23 -4.29 -1.90
N MET A 17 6.83 -5.54 -1.72
CA MET A 17 6.80 -6.22 -0.41
C MET A 17 7.63 -7.50 -0.40
N ASP A 18 8.40 -7.76 -1.45
CA ASP A 18 9.41 -8.82 -1.50
C ASP A 18 10.68 -8.41 -0.73
N ASN A 19 11.78 -9.15 -0.93
CA ASN A 19 13.06 -8.90 -0.25
C ASN A 19 13.73 -7.57 -0.65
N THR A 20 13.19 -6.81 -1.61
CA THR A 20 13.70 -5.48 -1.99
C THR A 20 13.16 -4.37 -1.08
N GLN A 21 12.16 -4.68 -0.25
CA GLN A 21 11.61 -3.73 0.72
C GLN A 21 12.52 -3.63 1.95
N PHE A 22 12.90 -2.41 2.29
CA PHE A 22 13.76 -2.14 3.43
C PHE A 22 13.03 -2.29 4.77
N ASP A 23 11.76 -1.88 4.85
CA ASP A 23 10.96 -1.97 6.07
C ASP A 23 9.47 -2.23 5.72
N HIS A 24 9.07 -3.50 5.77
CA HIS A 24 7.71 -3.93 5.45
C HIS A 24 6.66 -3.35 6.41
N LEU A 25 6.96 -3.23 7.70
CA LEU A 25 6.01 -2.72 8.69
C LEU A 25 5.72 -1.23 8.45
N ARG A 26 6.76 -0.45 8.15
CA ARG A 26 6.58 0.95 7.76
C ARG A 26 5.88 1.08 6.42
N ALA A 27 6.11 0.18 5.47
CA ALA A 27 5.39 0.16 4.20
C ALA A 27 3.87 0.02 4.41
N TYR A 28 3.44 -0.93 5.25
CA TYR A 28 2.03 -1.03 5.69
C TYR A 28 1.54 0.27 6.35
N GLY A 29 2.37 0.88 7.20
CA GLY A 29 2.07 2.17 7.83
C GLY A 29 1.85 3.30 6.81
N VAL A 30 2.64 3.36 5.74
CA VAL A 30 2.46 4.33 4.65
C VAL A 30 1.13 4.09 3.95
N VAL A 31 0.82 2.85 3.59
CA VAL A 31 -0.46 2.48 2.93
C VAL A 31 -1.64 2.84 3.82
N TYR A 32 -1.60 2.47 5.10
CA TYR A 32 -2.63 2.77 6.08
C TYR A 32 -2.87 4.28 6.24
N ASN A 33 -1.81 5.07 6.41
CA ASN A 33 -1.93 6.51 6.56
C ASN A 33 -2.41 7.20 5.27
N SER A 34 -2.03 6.67 4.10
CA SER A 34 -2.51 7.16 2.81
C SER A 34 -4.01 6.91 2.64
N LEU A 35 -4.49 5.71 2.98
CA LEU A 35 -5.92 5.38 3.00
C LEU A 35 -6.69 6.27 3.98
N ARG A 36 -6.14 6.56 5.17
CA ARG A 36 -6.74 7.50 6.13
C ARG A 36 -6.83 8.92 5.59
N ALA A 37 -5.91 9.32 4.72
CA ALA A 37 -5.94 10.61 4.05
C ALA A 37 -6.86 10.64 2.80
N GLY A 38 -7.58 9.54 2.53
CA GLY A 38 -8.50 9.42 1.40
C GLY A 38 -7.82 9.12 0.06
N VAL A 39 -6.54 8.72 0.07
CA VAL A 39 -5.82 8.29 -1.14
C VAL A 39 -6.23 6.86 -1.48
N LYS A 40 -6.55 6.60 -2.75
CA LYS A 40 -6.85 5.25 -3.22
C LYS A 40 -5.59 4.39 -3.18
N ALA A 41 -5.72 3.16 -2.70
CA ALA A 41 -4.67 2.15 -2.77
C ALA A 41 -5.24 0.82 -3.27
N GLU A 42 -4.38 0.03 -3.92
CA GLU A 42 -4.66 -1.32 -4.37
C GLU A 42 -3.61 -2.26 -3.80
N TRP A 43 -4.04 -3.43 -3.34
CA TRP A 43 -3.16 -4.50 -2.91
C TRP A 43 -3.04 -5.54 -4.01
N ILE A 44 -1.83 -5.81 -4.46
CA ILE A 44 -1.54 -6.80 -5.50
C ILE A 44 -1.14 -8.12 -4.83
N LEU A 45 -2.12 -8.99 -4.64
CA LEU A 45 -1.94 -10.31 -4.01
C LEU A 45 -1.04 -11.19 -4.88
N ASN A 46 -0.15 -11.96 -4.25
CA ASN A 46 0.77 -12.89 -4.92
C ASN A 46 1.73 -12.25 -5.95
N PHE A 47 1.88 -10.92 -5.94
CA PHE A 47 2.86 -10.22 -6.77
C PHE A 47 3.90 -9.51 -5.89
N ARG A 48 5.19 -9.84 -6.10
CA ARG A 48 6.33 -9.25 -5.36
C ARG A 48 6.06 -9.14 -3.84
N GLY A 49 5.66 -10.25 -3.22
CA GLY A 49 5.41 -10.33 -1.78
C GLY A 49 4.10 -9.71 -1.29
N GLY A 50 3.15 -9.38 -2.17
CA GLY A 50 1.91 -8.71 -1.80
C GLY A 50 2.05 -7.19 -1.85
N SER A 51 2.43 -6.66 -3.02
CA SER A 51 2.81 -5.25 -3.21
C SER A 51 1.63 -4.29 -3.16
N PHE A 52 1.90 -3.00 -2.96
CA PHE A 52 0.86 -1.97 -2.96
C PHE A 52 1.05 -0.99 -4.12
N LEU A 53 -0.08 -0.50 -4.63
CA LEU A 53 -0.14 0.56 -5.62
C LEU A 53 -0.97 1.71 -5.06
N LEU A 54 -0.45 2.94 -5.12
CA LEU A 54 -1.15 4.15 -4.68
C LEU A 54 -1.05 5.23 -5.75
N ASP A 55 -2.03 6.12 -5.79
CA ASP A 55 -1.95 7.32 -6.62
C ASP A 55 -0.74 8.18 -6.19
N ASP A 56 0.02 8.70 -7.16
CA ASP A 56 1.15 9.60 -6.88
C ASP A 56 0.68 10.99 -6.44
N THR A 57 0.36 11.10 -5.15
CA THR A 57 -0.08 12.35 -4.53
C THR A 57 1.00 12.93 -3.63
N LYS A 58 0.91 14.25 -3.38
CA LYS A 58 1.80 14.94 -2.44
C LYS A 58 1.81 14.29 -1.04
N VAL A 59 0.65 13.84 -0.58
CA VAL A 59 0.49 13.20 0.74
C VAL A 59 1.31 11.91 0.83
N VAL A 60 1.23 11.05 -0.20
CA VAL A 60 1.99 9.79 -0.24
C VAL A 60 3.49 10.07 -0.30
N ARG A 61 3.93 11.02 -1.14
CA ARG A 61 5.34 11.39 -1.25
C ARG A 61 5.93 11.92 0.05
N GLU A 62 5.17 12.71 0.80
CA GLU A 62 5.60 13.24 2.10
C GLU A 62 5.78 12.11 3.11
N LEU A 63 4.84 11.17 3.20
CA LEU A 63 4.96 9.98 4.06
C LEU A 63 6.18 9.12 3.71
N LEU A 64 6.43 8.89 2.41
CA LEU A 64 7.59 8.11 1.97
C LEU A 64 8.92 8.80 2.32
N SER A 65 8.97 10.13 2.21
CA SER A 65 10.20 10.91 2.46
C SER A 65 10.71 10.81 3.90
N ILE A 66 9.83 10.51 4.87
CA ILE A 66 10.17 10.42 6.29
C ILE A 66 10.21 8.98 6.84
N THR A 67 9.82 7.98 6.05
CA THR A 67 9.69 6.58 6.52
C THR A 67 10.84 5.67 6.10
N GLY A 68 11.54 5.99 4.99
CA GLY A 68 12.64 5.16 4.47
C GLY A 68 12.18 3.86 3.79
N VAL A 69 10.92 3.79 3.39
CA VAL A 69 10.31 2.65 2.67
C VAL A 69 10.81 2.64 1.22
N SER A 70 11.13 1.46 0.69
CA SER A 70 11.44 1.28 -0.74
C SER A 70 10.18 1.47 -1.57
N TYR A 71 10.24 2.29 -2.63
CA TYR A 71 9.14 2.47 -3.58
C TYR A 71 9.66 2.81 -4.97
N GLU A 72 8.82 2.59 -5.97
CA GLU A 72 9.07 2.90 -7.38
C GLU A 72 7.96 3.85 -7.86
N VAL A 73 8.31 4.86 -8.67
CA VAL A 73 7.31 5.70 -9.36
C VAL A 73 7.14 5.13 -10.75
N ILE A 74 5.98 4.53 -11.01
CA ILE A 74 5.68 3.88 -12.29
C ILE A 74 4.58 4.65 -13.02
N PRO A 75 4.66 4.77 -14.35
CA PRO A 75 3.62 5.46 -15.12
C PRO A 75 2.40 4.55 -15.30
N GLU A 76 1.26 5.14 -15.64
CA GLU A 76 -0.02 4.42 -15.79
C GLU A 76 0.06 3.27 -16.81
N GLU A 77 0.83 3.39 -17.89
CA GLU A 77 1.00 2.31 -18.87
C GLU A 77 1.55 1.02 -18.26
N ASN A 78 2.46 1.11 -17.29
CA ASN A 78 3.03 -0.05 -16.61
C ASN A 78 1.98 -0.70 -15.69
N VAL A 79 1.10 0.09 -15.09
CA VAL A 79 0.00 -0.42 -14.25
C VAL A 79 -1.00 -1.18 -15.11
N VAL A 80 -1.37 -0.63 -16.27
CA VAL A 80 -2.26 -1.30 -17.23
C VAL A 80 -1.65 -2.62 -17.71
N GLU A 81 -0.36 -2.65 -18.02
CA GLU A 81 0.33 -3.89 -18.40
C GLU A 81 0.28 -4.94 -17.27
N LEU A 82 0.50 -4.54 -16.01
CA LEU A 82 0.39 -5.44 -14.86
C LEU A 82 -1.04 -5.98 -14.69
N GLN A 83 -2.06 -5.14 -14.87
CA GLN A 83 -3.47 -5.55 -14.80
C GLN A 83 -3.84 -6.53 -15.93
N GLU A 84 -3.29 -6.36 -17.14
CA GLU A 84 -3.49 -7.32 -18.22
C GLU A 84 -2.80 -8.66 -17.91
N ARG A 85 -1.58 -8.63 -17.39
CA ARG A 85 -0.84 -9.85 -16.99
C ARG A 85 -1.57 -10.63 -15.90
N SER A 86 -2.25 -9.94 -14.97
CA SER A 86 -3.01 -10.58 -13.88
C SER A 86 -4.16 -11.46 -14.39
N LYS A 87 -4.61 -11.28 -15.64
CA LYS A 87 -5.64 -12.15 -16.27
C LYS A 87 -5.10 -13.52 -16.67
N SER A 88 -3.78 -13.65 -16.82
CA SER A 88 -3.11 -14.89 -17.26
C SER A 88 -2.14 -15.46 -16.22
N GLU A 89 -1.74 -14.67 -15.23
CA GLU A 89 -0.81 -15.04 -14.16
C GLU A 89 -1.52 -15.14 -12.81
N ASN A 90 -0.89 -15.79 -11.82
CA ASN A 90 -1.49 -16.06 -10.50
C ASN A 90 -1.32 -14.89 -9.51
N PHE A 91 -1.77 -13.68 -9.88
CA PHE A 91 -1.82 -12.52 -8.99
C PHE A 91 -3.07 -11.67 -9.25
N GLU A 92 -3.50 -10.87 -8.27
CA GLU A 92 -4.79 -10.18 -8.32
C GLU A 92 -4.70 -8.78 -7.68
N PHE A 93 -5.43 -7.82 -8.24
CA PHE A 93 -5.58 -6.48 -7.68
C PHE A 93 -6.84 -6.40 -6.80
N VAL A 94 -6.65 -6.04 -5.54
CA VAL A 94 -7.74 -5.81 -4.58
C VAL A 94 -7.75 -4.33 -4.19
N ILE A 95 -8.85 -3.64 -4.46
CA ILE A 95 -9.03 -2.24 -4.07
C ILE A 95 -9.18 -2.15 -2.55
N LEU A 96 -8.41 -1.25 -1.94
CA LEU A 96 -8.50 -0.95 -0.51
C LEU A 96 -9.41 0.27 -0.33
N GLU A 97 -10.67 0.05 0.05
CA GLU A 97 -11.68 1.11 0.14
C GLU A 97 -11.57 1.99 1.40
N ASN A 98 -11.00 1.46 2.49
CA ASN A 98 -10.81 2.18 3.75
C ASN A 98 -9.62 1.62 4.52
N ALA A 99 -8.96 2.47 5.31
CA ALA A 99 -7.96 2.02 6.27
C ALA A 99 -8.59 0.99 7.23
N PRO A 100 -8.10 -0.27 7.29
CA PRO A 100 -8.73 -1.30 8.10
C PRO A 100 -8.81 -0.84 9.55
N ARG A 101 -10.01 -0.92 10.15
CA ARG A 101 -10.13 -0.76 11.61
C ARG A 101 -9.43 -1.97 12.24
N VAL A 102 -8.38 -1.74 13.00
CA VAL A 102 -7.70 -2.80 13.75
C VAL A 102 -8.68 -3.34 14.78
N GLY A 103 -9.29 -4.48 14.48
CA GLY A 103 -10.04 -5.25 15.45
C GLY A 103 -9.04 -6.07 16.25
N VAL A 104 -8.75 -5.66 17.49
CA VAL A 104 -8.11 -6.56 18.44
C VAL A 104 -9.16 -7.61 18.79
N TYR A 105 -8.98 -8.85 18.31
CA TYR A 105 -9.80 -9.97 18.75
C TYR A 105 -9.34 -10.36 20.16
N ALA A 106 -10.11 -9.96 21.16
CA ALA A 106 -10.04 -10.56 22.48
C ALA A 106 -10.99 -11.77 22.49
N PRO A 107 -10.50 -13.02 22.64
CA PRO A 107 -11.38 -14.16 22.81
C PRO A 107 -12.29 -13.94 24.03
N PRO A 108 -13.52 -14.50 24.04
CA PRO A 108 -14.49 -14.29 25.11
C PRO A 108 -14.03 -14.85 26.48
N TYR A 109 -12.97 -15.66 26.51
CA TYR A 109 -12.27 -16.07 27.71
C TYR A 109 -10.85 -15.51 27.67
N TYR A 110 -10.50 -14.71 28.67
CA TYR A 110 -9.18 -14.14 28.86
C TYR A 110 -8.74 -14.41 30.29
N GLU A 111 -7.77 -15.29 30.49
CA GLU A 111 -7.15 -15.48 31.80
C GLU A 111 -6.04 -14.43 31.99
N PRO A 112 -5.89 -13.83 33.18
CA PRO A 112 -5.01 -12.66 33.40
C PRO A 112 -3.53 -12.85 33.04
N TRP A 113 -3.07 -14.09 32.86
CA TRP A 113 -1.69 -14.43 32.54
C TRP A 113 -1.43 -14.62 31.03
N ASP A 114 -2.47 -14.55 30.19
CA ASP A 114 -2.34 -14.64 28.72
C ASP A 114 -2.03 -13.28 28.06
N ASP A 115 -1.85 -12.21 28.85
CA ASP A 115 -1.23 -10.97 28.40
C ASP A 115 0.24 -10.88 28.85
N PRO A 116 1.23 -10.93 27.97
CA PRO A 116 2.56 -10.47 28.32
C PRO A 116 2.61 -8.95 28.59
N VAL A 117 1.56 -8.19 28.23
CA VAL A 117 1.49 -6.72 28.38
C VAL A 117 0.88 -6.27 29.71
N ILE A 118 0.35 -7.17 30.56
CA ILE A 118 -0.17 -6.84 31.91
C ILE A 118 0.74 -7.37 33.04
N MET A 119 1.96 -7.82 32.75
CA MET A 119 2.99 -8.10 33.79
C MET A 119 4.04 -6.99 33.90
N VAL A 120 3.66 -5.74 33.62
CA VAL A 120 4.44 -4.57 34.06
C VAL A 120 3.50 -3.56 34.73
N LEU A 121 3.27 -3.82 36.02
CA LEU A 121 2.97 -2.82 37.05
C LEU A 121 3.89 -3.10 38.23
#